data_AF-A0A7T5UQP0-F1
#
_entry.id   AF-A0A7T5UQP0-F1
#
_cell.length_a   1.000
_cell.length_b   1.000
_cell.length_c   1.000
_cell.angle_alpha   90.00
_cell.angle_beta   90.00
_cell.angle_gamma   90.00
#
_symmetry.space_group_name_H-M   'P 1'
#
loop_
_entity.id
_entity.type
_entity.pdbx_description
1 polymer ?
#
loop_
_entity_poly.entity_id
_entity_poly.type
_entity_poly.pdbx_seq_one_letter_code
_entity_poly.pdbx_strand_id
1 'polypeptide(L)' 'MLKESLKNKIKEILEKMGCVDIQFSNGTENEAAVRFNCEILISFKTDLEDWIYSGIQRNDLGEQKYKIGFKRKSN' A
#
# COMPACT_ATOMS: atom_id res chain seq x y z
N MET A 1 -7.46 10.15 -5.56
CA MET A 1 -6.54 10.28 -4.43
C MET A 1 -7.11 9.48 -3.29
N LEU A 2 -6.27 8.74 -2.56
CA LEU A 2 -6.69 8.04 -1.35
C LEU A 2 -7.14 9.05 -0.31
N LYS A 3 -8.35 8.88 0.23
CA LYS A 3 -8.81 9.60 1.43
C LYS A 3 -7.82 9.36 2.57
N GLU A 4 -7.58 10.37 3.42
CA GLU A 4 -6.69 10.24 4.58
C GLU A 4 -7.08 9.07 5.50
N SER A 5 -8.38 8.84 5.70
CA SER A 5 -8.88 7.70 6.46
C SER A 5 -8.42 6.35 5.90
N LEU A 6 -8.33 6.21 4.58
CA LEU A 6 -7.84 4.98 3.95
C LEU A 6 -6.32 4.84 4.07
N LYS A 7 -5.58 5.95 3.93
CA LYS A 7 -4.14 5.97 4.19
C LYS A 7 -3.82 5.52 5.62
N ASN A 8 -4.56 6.04 6.60
CA ASN A 8 -4.37 5.66 8.01
C ASN A 8 -4.65 4.17 8.23
N LYS A 9 -5.76 3.63 7.70
CA LYS A 9 -6.04 2.19 7.78
C LYS A 9 -4.93 1.33 7.17
N ILE A 10 -4.46 1.67 5.96
CA ILE A 10 -3.36 0.94 5.30
C ILE A 10 -2.09 1.01 6.15
N LYS A 11 -1.78 2.19 6.69
CA LYS A 11 -0.61 2.41 7.54
C LYS A 11 -0.67 1.54 8.79
N GLU A 12 -1.80 1.55 9.51
CA GLU A 12 -1.98 0.72 10.72
C GLU A 12 -1.82 -0.77 10.45
N ILE A 13 -2.33 -1.27 9.31
CA ILE A 13 -2.17 -2.69 8.94
C ILE A 13 -0.69 -3.01 8.68
N LEU A 14 0.00 -2.16 7.90
CA LEU A 14 1.42 -2.34 7.60
C LEU A 14 2.27 -2.26 8.86
N GLU A 15 2.00 -1.32 9.77
CA GLU A 15 2.70 -1.22 11.06
C GLU A 15 2.46 -2.46 11.93
N LYS A 16 1.23 -2.98 11.99
CA LYS A 16 0.92 -4.24 12.69
C LYS A 16 1.63 -5.46 12.12
N MET A 17 1.97 -5.43 10.83
CA MET A 17 2.78 -6.46 10.18
C MET A 17 4.29 -6.29 10.43
N GLY A 18 4.70 -5.26 11.18
CA GLY A 18 6.11 -4.94 11.42
C GLY A 18 6.76 -4.18 10.27
N CYS A 19 5.97 -3.62 9.36
CA CYS A 19 6.51 -2.81 8.27
C CYS A 19 6.76 -1.36 8.73
N VAL A 20 7.84 -0.76 8.22
CA VAL A 20 8.33 0.58 8.57
C VAL A 20 8.56 1.44 7.31
N ASP A 21 8.90 2.72 7.48
CA ASP A 21 9.16 3.67 6.38
C ASP A 21 8.00 3.79 5.36
N ILE A 22 6.77 3.79 5.86
CA ILE A 22 5.55 3.78 5.04
C ILE A 22 5.34 5.15 4.39
N GLN A 23 5.46 5.18 3.06
CA GLN A 23 5.28 6.38 2.24
C GLN A 23 4.18 6.16 1.20
N PHE A 24 3.16 7.00 1.26
CA PHE A 24 2.10 7.01 0.24
C PHE A 24 2.56 7.83 -0.96
N SER A 25 2.52 7.23 -2.14
CA SER A 25 2.71 7.96 -3.39
C SER A 25 1.44 8.74 -3.71
N ASN A 26 1.59 9.99 -4.18
CA ASN A 26 0.49 10.75 -4.77
C ASN A 26 0.12 10.11 -6.11
N GLY A 27 -0.79 9.13 -6.05
CA GLY A 27 -1.39 8.54 -7.24
C GLY A 27 -2.50 9.42 -7.81
N THR A 28 -3.22 8.87 -8.79
CA THR A 28 -4.33 9.54 -9.48
C THR A 28 -5.64 9.41 -8.67
N GLU A 29 -6.76 9.81 -9.27
CA GLU A 29 -8.09 9.54 -8.72
C GLU A 29 -8.41 8.05 -8.58
N ASN A 30 -7.86 7.22 -9.46
CA ASN A 30 -8.19 5.80 -9.60
C ASN A 30 -7.05 4.85 -9.25
N GLU A 31 -5.83 5.35 -9.09
CA GLU A 31 -4.66 4.55 -8.74
C GLU A 31 -3.93 5.16 -7.57
N ALA A 32 -3.42 4.32 -6.69
CA ALA A 32 -2.56 4.75 -5.60
C ALA A 32 -1.49 3.69 -5.32
N ALA A 33 -0.41 4.12 -4.67
CA ALA A 33 0.63 3.20 -4.25
C ALA A 33 1.17 3.59 -2.88
N VAL A 34 1.60 2.59 -2.13
CA VAL A 34 2.33 2.76 -0.87
C VAL A 34 3.66 2.04 -0.98
N ARG A 35 4.73 2.68 -0.53
CA ARG A 35 6.07 2.11 -0.42
C ARG A 35 6.42 1.94 1.05
N PHE A 36 7.10 0.86 1.39
CA PHE A 36 7.48 0.56 2.78
C PHE A 36 8.60 -0.50 2.82
N ASN A 37 9.19 -0.66 4.00
CA ASN A 37 10.11 -1.73 4.33
C ASN A 37 9.41 -2.75 5.23
N CYS A 38 9.71 -4.03 5.04
CA CYS A 38 9.19 -5.09 5.89
C CYS A 38 10.20 -6.24 5.90
N GLU A 39 10.43 -6.89 7.05
CA GLU A 39 11.35 -8.05 7.10
C GLU A 39 10.79 -9.22 6.31
N ILE A 40 9.51 -9.54 6.52
CA ILE A 40 8.80 -10.62 5.84
C ILE A 40 7.41 -10.12 5.46
N LEU A 41 7.13 -10.07 4.16
CA LEU A 41 5.79 -9.79 3.67
C LEU A 41 5.30 -10.96 2.82
N ILE A 42 4.45 -11.79 3.42
CA ILE A 42 3.95 -13.03 2.79
C ILE A 42 2.74 -12.74 1.91
N SER A 43 1.81 -11.90 2.41
CA SER A 43 0.66 -11.43 1.64
C SER A 43 0.08 -10.18 2.27
N PHE A 44 -0.43 -9.26 1.45
CA PHE A 44 -1.23 -8.13 1.89
C PHE A 44 -2.60 -8.22 1.23
N LYS A 45 -3.60 -8.71 1.97
CA LYS A 45 -5.00 -8.72 1.55
C LYS A 45 -5.79 -7.98 2.61
N THR A 46 -6.39 -6.87 2.22
CA THR A 46 -7.29 -6.09 3.08
C THR A 46 -8.45 -5.63 2.22
N ASP A 47 -9.65 -5.68 2.77
CA ASP A 47 -10.83 -5.12 2.12
C ASP A 47 -10.81 -3.61 2.35
N LEU A 48 -10.57 -2.87 1.27
CA LEU A 48 -10.62 -1.42 1.28
C LEU A 48 -11.89 -1.01 0.54
N GLU A 49 -12.69 -0.17 1.19
CA GLU A 49 -13.91 0.38 0.60
C GLU A 49 -13.57 1.10 -0.71
N ASP A 50 -14.22 0.73 -1.81
CA ASP A 50 -13.97 1.21 -3.18
C ASP A 50 -12.58 0.96 -3.78
N TRP A 51 -11.66 0.29 -3.09
CA TRP A 51 -10.30 0.03 -3.58
C TRP A 51 -9.97 -1.46 -3.57
N ILE A 52 -9.28 -1.91 -4.60
CA ILE A 52 -8.73 -3.26 -4.70
C ILE A 52 -7.21 -3.19 -4.75
N TYR A 53 -6.60 -4.19 -4.15
CA TYR A 53 -5.19 -4.47 -4.33
C TYR A 53 -4.91 -4.77 -5.82
N SER A 54 -3.92 -4.10 -6.40
CA SER A 54 -3.54 -4.28 -7.81
C SER A 54 -2.21 -5.00 -8.01
N GLY A 55 -1.47 -5.24 -6.93
CA GLY A 55 -0.20 -5.98 -6.97
C GLY A 55 0.81 -5.47 -5.95
N ILE A 56 1.85 -6.28 -5.76
CA ILE A 56 3.02 -5.93 -4.97
C ILE A 56 4.27 -6.06 -5.83
N GLN A 57 5.16 -5.09 -5.68
CA GLN A 57 6.44 -5.05 -6.33
C GLN A 57 7.51 -4.99 -5.26
N ARG A 58 8.54 -5.83 -5.38
CA ARG A 58 9.74 -5.75 -4.57
C ARG A 58 10.83 -5.03 -5.36
N ASN A 59 11.49 -4.06 -4.74
CA ASN A 59 12.63 -3.35 -5.28
C ASN A 59 13.83 -3.55 -4.35
N ASP A 60 14.70 -4.48 -4.71
CA ASP A 60 15.89 -4.81 -3.90
C ASP A 60 16.97 -3.71 -3.89
N LEU A 61 16.84 -2.69 -4.75
CA LEU A 61 17.81 -1.61 -4.92
C LEU A 61 17.36 -0.28 -4.28
N GLY A 62 16.16 -0.22 -3.69
CA GLY A 62 15.58 1.01 -3.14
C GLY A 62 15.59 1.05 -1.61
N GLU A 63 15.55 2.27 -1.05
CA GLU A 63 15.38 2.48 0.40
C GLU A 63 14.06 1.90 0.93
N GLN A 64 13.00 1.84 0.10
CA GLN A 64 11.77 1.10 0.39
C GLN A 64 11.66 -0.14 -0.49
N LYS A 65 11.84 -1.31 0.13
CA LYS A 65 11.92 -2.59 -0.58
C LYS A 65 10.61 -3.05 -1.18
N TYR A 66 9.46 -2.62 -0.65
CA TYR A 66 8.16 -3.06 -1.13
C TYR A 66 7.31 -1.88 -1.59
N LYS A 67 6.55 -2.11 -2.65
CA LYS A 67 5.53 -1.20 -3.17
C LYS A 67 4.25 -1.99 -3.40
N ILE A 68 3.17 -1.58 -2.74
CA ILE A 68 1.83 -2.10 -3.01
C ILE A 68 1.06 -1.09 -3.84
N GLY A 69 0.44 -1.56 -4.91
CA GLY A 69 -0.49 -0.82 -5.73
C GLY A 69 -1.95 -1.06 -5.33
N PHE A 70 -2.76 -0.01 -5.46
CA PHE A 70 -4.20 -0.04 -5.28
C PHE A 70 -4.87 0.58 -6.50
N LYS A 71 -6.00 0.01 -6.91
CA LYS A 71 -6.88 0.55 -7.96
C LYS A 71 -8.28 0.72 -7.40
N ARG A 72 -8.98 1.76 -7.82
CA ARG A 72 -10.39 1.92 -7.49
C ARG A 72 -11.21 0.81 -8.18
N LYS A 73 -12.20 0.26 -7.50
CA LYS A 73 -13.17 -0.67 -8.11
C LYS A 73 -13.88 0.10 -9.22
N SER A 74 -13.68 -0.30 -10.47
CA SER A 74 -14.53 0.17 -11.57
C SER A 74 -15.88 -0.53 -11.42
N ASN A 75 -16.92 0.26 -11.15
CA ASN A 75 -18.31 -0.18 -11.38
C ASN A 75 -18.57 -0.27 -12.88
#